data_AF-A0A7C3T2P2-F1
#
_entry.id   AF-A0A7C3T2P2-F1
#
_cell.length_a   1.000
_cell.length_b   1.000
_cell.length_c   1.000
_cell.angle_alpha   90.00
_cell.angle_beta   90.00
_cell.angle_gamma   90.00
#
_symmetry.space_group_name_H-M   'P 1'
#
loop_
_entity.id
_entity.type
_entity.pdbx_description
1 polymer ?
#
loop_
_entity_poly.entity_id
_entity_poly.type
_entity_poly.pdbx_seq_one_letter_code
_entity_poly.pdbx_strand_id
1 'polypeptide(L)' 'MSCADCKWFFPLEEDPGRGDCVRRESDGKSEYYTAKPHNANDPDCENFEKK' A
#
# COMPACT_ATOMS: atom_id res chain seq x y z
N MET A 1 11.57 -7.80 0.88
CA MET A 1 10.86 -6.51 0.95
C MET A 1 9.39 -6.86 1.02
N SER A 2 8.67 -6.41 2.04
CA SER A 2 7.25 -6.72 2.24
C SER A 2 6.42 -5.46 2.37
N CYS A 3 5.10 -5.60 2.28
CA CYS A 3 4.18 -4.48 2.52
C CYS A 3 4.35 -3.87 3.91
N ALA A 4 4.66 -4.64 4.96
CA ALA A 4 4.87 -4.12 6.31
C ALA A 4 5.93 -3.00 6.38
N ASP A 5 6.98 -3.13 5.56
CA ASP A 5 8.11 -2.20 5.48
C ASP A 5 7.90 -1.05 4.48
N CYS A 6 6.78 -1.05 3.74
CA CYS A 6 6.50 -0.12 2.65
C CYS A 6 5.72 1.11 3.13
N LYS A 7 6.17 2.33 2.79
CA LYS A 7 5.53 3.58 3.22
C LYS A 7 4.09 3.77 2.72
N TRP A 8 3.71 3.03 1.69
CA TRP A 8 2.37 3.07 1.11
C TRP A 8 1.40 2.11 1.80
N PHE A 9 1.87 1.23 2.67
CA PHE A 9 1.05 0.25 3.35
C PHE A 9 0.56 0.77 4.71
N PHE A 10 -0.76 0.79 4.87
CA PHE A 10 -1.46 1.18 6.08
C PHE A 10 -2.16 -0.05 6.67
N PRO A 11 -1.71 -0.60 7.81
CA PRO A 11 -2.32 -1.77 8.42
C PRO A 11 -3.72 -1.46 8.95
N LEU A 12 -4.61 -2.46 8.94
CA LEU A 12 -5.92 -2.37 9.59
C LEU A 12 -5.75 -2.47 11.11
N GLU A 13 -6.53 -1.71 11.87
CA GLU A 13 -6.46 -1.72 13.35
C GLU A 13 -6.85 -3.08 13.94
N GLU A 14 -7.82 -3.75 13.33
CA GLU A 14 -8.34 -5.05 13.76
C GLU A 14 -7.43 -6.23 13.40
N ASP A 15 -6.66 -6.11 12.32
CA ASP A 15 -5.72 -7.14 11.84
C ASP A 15 -4.49 -6.50 11.20
N PRO A 16 -3.40 -6.30 11.97
CA PRO A 16 -2.15 -5.75 11.45
C PRO A 16 -1.46 -6.61 10.38
N GLY A 17 -1.89 -7.88 10.21
CA GLY A 17 -1.44 -8.74 9.12
C GLY A 17 -2.01 -8.35 7.76
N ARG A 18 -3.03 -7.48 7.74
CA ARG A 18 -3.69 -6.95 6.56
C ARG A 18 -3.68 -5.42 6.57
N GLY A 19 -3.75 -4.84 5.38
CA GLY A 19 -3.76 -3.39 5.23
C GLY A 19 -4.03 -2.98 3.80
N ASP A 20 -4.06 -1.67 3.59
CA ASP A 20 -4.23 -1.08 2.27
C ASP A 20 -2.92 -0.52 1.75
N CYS A 21 -2.58 -0.87 0.51
CA CYS A 21 -1.62 -0.15 -0.30
C CYS A 21 -2.30 1.11 -0.85
N VAL A 22 -1.96 2.25 -0.26
CA VAL A 22 -2.51 3.55 -0.61
C VAL A 22 -1.57 4.27 -1.59
N ARG A 23 -2.08 4.61 -2.77
CA ARG A 23 -1.30 5.27 -3.83
C ARG A 23 -2.02 6.52 -4.31
N ARG A 24 -1.23 7.56 -4.59
CA ARG A 24 -1.72 8.73 -5.33
C ARG A 24 -1.51 8.47 -6.82
N GLU A 25 -2.57 8.61 -7.59
CA GLU A 25 -2.60 8.42 -9.03
C GLU A 25 -3.18 9.67 -9.71
N SER A 26 -2.99 9.77 -11.02
CA SER A 26 -3.56 10.83 -11.85
C SER A 26 -3.96 10.24 -13.19
N ASP A 27 -5.14 10.61 -13.68
CA ASP A 27 -5.62 10.25 -15.02
C ASP A 27 -5.43 11.38 -16.05
N GLY A 28 -4.69 12.43 -15.67
CA GLY A 28 -4.52 13.65 -16.48
C GLY A 28 -5.64 14.68 -16.36
N LYS A 29 -6.73 14.37 -15.63
CA LYS A 29 -7.82 15.30 -15.33
C LYS A 29 -7.89 15.62 -13.85
N SER A 30 -7.66 14.63 -13.00
CA SER A 30 -7.70 14.77 -11.55
C SER A 30 -6.68 13.85 -10.90
N GLU A 31 -6.20 14.29 -9.76
CA GLU A 31 -5.42 13.43 -8.87
C GLU A 31 -6.37 12.77 -7.88
N TYR A 32 -6.15 11.50 -7.62
CA TYR A 32 -6.98 10.72 -6.72
C TYR A 32 -6.11 9.72 -5.96
N TYR A 33 -6.69 9.13 -4.91
CA TYR A 33 -6.06 8.08 -4.15
C TYR A 33 -6.76 6.75 -4.42
N THR A 34 -5.97 5.70 -4.60
CA THR A 34 -6.43 4.31 -4.61
C THR A 34 -6.03 3.65 -3.29
N ALA A 35 -6.87 2.75 -2.80
CA ALA A 35 -6.60 1.91 -1.64
C ALA A 35 -6.86 0.46 -2.06
N LYS A 36 -5.81 -0.36 -2.10
CA LYS A 36 -5.90 -1.77 -2.50
C LYS A 36 -5.51 -2.68 -1.34
N PRO A 37 -6.34 -3.67 -0.97
CA PRO A 37 -6.02 -4.55 0.15
C PRO A 37 -4.85 -5.48 -0.18
N HIS A 38 -3.93 -5.63 0.76
CA HIS A 38 -2.75 -6.48 0.70
C HIS A 38 -2.45 -7.14 2.05
N ASN A 39 -1.70 -8.24 2.04
CA ASN A 39 -1.14 -8.79 3.27
C ASN A 39 0.18 -8.10 3.61
N ALA A 40 0.47 -7.95 4.89
CA ALA A 40 1.72 -7.35 5.38
C ALA A 40 2.98 -8.07 4.86
N ASN A 41 2.89 -9.36 4.57
CA ASN A 41 4.00 -10.20 4.11
C ASN A 41 4.06 -10.41 2.59
N ASP A 42 3.19 -9.75 1.80
CA ASP A 42 3.22 -9.89 0.34
C ASP A 42 4.61 -9.47 -0.21
N PRO A 43 5.30 -10.35 -0.96
CA PRO A 43 6.63 -10.07 -1.50
C PRO A 43 6.58 -9.40 -2.89
N ASP A 44 7.76 -9.03 -3.40
CA ASP A 44 8.02 -8.69 -4.82
C ASP A 44 7.10 -7.60 -5.42
N CYS A 45 7.01 -6.45 -4.75
CA CYS A 45 6.26 -5.29 -5.22
C CYS A 45 7.15 -4.25 -5.92
N GLU A 46 6.86 -3.95 -7.19
CA GLU A 46 7.56 -2.93 -7.99
C GLU A 46 7.42 -1.50 -7.44
N ASN A 47 6.36 -1.24 -6.67
CA ASN A 47 6.07 0.05 -6.06
C ASN A 47 6.60 0.16 -4.61
N PHE A 48 7.41 -0.79 -4.17
CA PHE A 48 7.97 -0.80 -2.83
C PHE A 48 8.85 0.44 -2.59
N GLU A 49 8.53 1.18 -1.54
CA GLU A 49 9.36 2.27 -1.04
C GLU A 49 9.45 2.15 0.46
N LYS A 50 10.68 2.04 0.98
CA LYS A 50 10.93 1.83 2.41
C LYS A 50 10.37 2.99 3.24
N LYS A 51 9.72 2.67 4.38
CA LYS A 51 9.31 3.63 5.42
C LYS A 51 10.47 4.45 5.95
#